data_AF-A0AAP8N6Z4-F1
#
_entry.id   AF-A0AAP8N6Z4-F1
#
_cell.length_a   1.000
_cell.length_b   1.000
_cell.length_c   1.000
_cell.angle_alpha   90.00
_cell.angle_beta   90.00
_cell.angle_gamma   90.00
#
_symmetry.space_group_name_H-M   'P 1'
#
loop_
_entity.id
_entity.type
_entity.pdbx_description
1 polymer ?
#
loop_
_entity_poly.entity_id
_entity_poly.type
_entity_poly.pdbx_seq_one_letter_code
_entity_poly.pdbx_strand_id
1 'polypeptide(L)'
;QETVDAYRQYKSVKEQIKDAKAMLEDKLDADMREMVKEELNELEAESKELEEQLKILLIPKDPNDDKNVIVEIRGAAGGDEAALFAATLY
;
A
#
# COMPACT_ATOMS: atom_id res chain seq x y z
N GLN A 1 5.20 -10.63 -17.17
CA GLN A 1 5.57 -11.69 -16.21
C GLN A 1 5.74 -11.10 -14.82
N GLU A 2 6.41 -9.94 -14.70
CA GLU A 2 6.64 -9.19 -13.45
C GLU A 2 5.43 -9.06 -12.51
N THR A 3 4.24 -8.66 -12.99
CA THR A 3 3.04 -8.56 -12.14
C THR A 3 2.61 -9.89 -11.52
N VAL A 4 2.76 -10.99 -12.28
CA VAL A 4 2.41 -12.34 -11.81
C VAL A 4 3.41 -12.82 -10.77
N ASP A 5 4.70 -12.53 -10.97
CA ASP A 5 5.76 -12.91 -10.05
C ASP A 5 5.67 -12.13 -8.74
N ALA A 6 5.44 -10.81 -8.80
CA ALA A 6 5.17 -9.97 -7.64
C ALA A 6 3.94 -10.45 -6.87
N TYR A 7 2.87 -10.87 -7.58
CA TYR A 7 1.68 -11.42 -6.94
C TYR A 7 1.95 -12.75 -6.23
N ARG A 8 2.74 -13.63 -6.85
CA ARG A 8 3.13 -14.91 -6.25
C ARG A 8 3.97 -14.70 -4.98
N GLN A 9 4.91 -13.77 -5.01
CA GLN A 9 5.71 -13.42 -3.84
C GLN A 9 4.83 -12.84 -2.73
N TYR A 10 3.97 -11.87 -3.05
CA TYR A 10 3.02 -11.29 -2.09
C TYR A 10 2.16 -12.37 -1.43
N LYS A 11 1.65 -13.33 -2.22
CA LYS A 11 0.87 -14.44 -1.71
C LYS A 11 1.68 -15.33 -0.76
N SER A 12 2.92 -15.66 -1.12
CA SER A 12 3.83 -16.44 -0.26
C SER A 12 4.08 -15.74 1.07
N VAL A 13 4.39 -14.43 1.05
CA VAL A 13 4.62 -13.64 2.26
C VAL A 13 3.35 -13.59 3.13
N LYS A 14 2.16 -13.45 2.53
CA LYS A 14 0.90 -13.52 3.29
C LYS A 14 0.67 -14.88 3.95
N GLU A 15 1.05 -15.98 3.31
CA GLU A 15 0.98 -17.32 3.90
C GLU A 15 1.97 -17.43 5.07
N GLN A 16 3.21 -16.96 4.91
CA GLN A 16 4.21 -16.94 5.99
C GLN A 16 3.78 -16.09 7.19
N ILE A 17 3.19 -14.91 6.98
CA ILE A 17 2.61 -14.07 8.05
C ILE A 17 1.55 -14.84 8.83
N LYS A 18 0.69 -15.58 8.12
CA LYS A 18 -0.38 -16.36 8.74
C LYS A 18 0.22 -17.48 9.61
N ASP A 19 1.24 -18.17 9.10
CA ASP A 19 1.91 -19.24 9.82
C ASP A 19 2.66 -18.71 11.04
N ALA A 20 3.40 -17.60 10.91
CA ALA A 20 4.08 -16.92 12.02
C ALA A 20 3.08 -16.45 13.11
N LYS A 21 1.92 -15.92 12.71
CA LYS A 21 0.84 -15.57 13.65
C LYS A 21 0.29 -16.80 14.38
N ALA A 22 0.14 -17.93 13.69
CA ALA A 22 -0.29 -19.18 14.31
C ALA A 22 0.77 -19.70 15.31
N MET A 23 2.06 -19.61 14.98
CA MET A 23 3.15 -19.98 15.89
C MET A 23 3.16 -19.14 17.18
N LEU A 24 2.75 -17.87 17.13
CA LEU A 24 2.64 -17.03 18.33
C LEU A 24 1.49 -17.41 19.28
N GLU A 25 0.51 -18.17 18.80
CA GLU A 25 -0.57 -18.74 19.62
C GLU A 25 -0.11 -20.02 20.35
N ASP A 26 0.94 -20.67 19.85
CA ASP A 26 1.56 -21.81 20.52
C ASP A 26 2.37 -21.37 21.76
N LYS A 27 2.59 -22.34 22.64
CA LYS A 27 3.33 -22.11 23.89
C LYS A 27 4.84 -22.07 23.64
N LEU A 28 5.31 -20.93 23.18
CA LEU A 28 6.74 -20.64 22.97
C LEU A 28 7.40 -20.14 24.26
N ASP A 29 8.70 -20.36 24.40
CA ASP A 29 9.51 -19.64 25.38
C ASP A 29 9.69 -18.16 24.97
N ALA A 30 10.25 -17.35 25.87
CA ALA A 30 10.35 -15.90 25.67
C ALA A 30 11.23 -15.55 24.45
N ASP A 31 12.36 -16.25 24.31
CA ASP A 31 13.35 -15.99 23.26
C ASP A 31 12.78 -16.37 21.89
N MET A 32 12.12 -17.53 21.78
CA MET A 32 11.42 -17.94 20.54
C MET A 32 10.28 -16.98 20.20
N ARG A 33 9.52 -16.52 21.18
CA ARG A 33 8.43 -15.58 20.94
C ARG A 33 8.93 -14.23 20.43
N GLU A 34 10.09 -13.78 20.88
CA GLU A 34 10.72 -12.55 20.40
C GLU A 34 11.21 -12.71 18.96
N MET A 35 11.90 -13.80 18.65
CA MET A 35 12.34 -14.10 17.27
C MET A 35 11.17 -14.14 16.27
N VAL A 36 10.09 -14.85 16.61
CA VAL A 36 8.92 -14.95 15.72
C VAL A 36 8.23 -13.59 15.54
N LYS A 37 8.27 -12.71 16.54
CA LYS A 37 7.75 -11.34 16.40
C LYS A 37 8.61 -10.48 15.49
N GLU A 38 9.93 -10.59 15.57
CA GLU A 38 10.84 -9.89 14.67
C GLU A 38 10.63 -10.33 13.22
N GLU A 39 10.60 -11.64 12.97
CA GLU A 39 10.28 -12.22 11.66
C GLU A 39 8.92 -11.74 11.15
N LEU A 40 7.89 -11.75 12.01
CA LEU A 40 6.57 -11.26 11.64
C LEU A 40 6.59 -9.78 11.22
N ASN A 41 7.34 -8.94 11.93
CA ASN A 41 7.47 -7.51 11.58
C ASN A 41 8.15 -7.33 10.21
N GLU A 42 9.19 -8.11 9.92
CA GLU A 42 9.88 -8.07 8.62
C GLU A 42 8.93 -8.51 7.49
N LEU A 43 8.21 -9.62 7.68
CA LEU A 43 7.23 -10.11 6.71
C LEU A 43 6.09 -9.12 6.48
N GLU A 44 5.60 -8.45 7.54
CA GLU A 44 4.57 -7.42 7.40
C GLU A 44 5.07 -6.19 6.63
N ALA A 45 6.33 -5.81 6.81
CA ALA A 45 6.97 -4.74 6.02
C ALA A 45 7.10 -5.15 4.55
N GLU A 46 7.64 -6.34 4.26
CA GLU A 46 7.78 -6.87 2.89
C GLU A 46 6.40 -6.98 2.21
N SER A 47 5.38 -7.47 2.92
CA SER A 47 4.03 -7.56 2.39
C SER A 47 3.47 -6.21 1.96
N LYS A 48 3.79 -5.14 2.69
CA LYS A 48 3.34 -3.78 2.38
C LYS A 48 4.06 -3.24 1.13
N GLU A 49 5.37 -3.42 1.03
CA GLU A 49 6.15 -3.01 -0.15
C GLU A 49 5.65 -3.71 -1.42
N LEU A 50 5.41 -5.03 -1.34
CA LEU A 50 4.86 -5.81 -2.45
C LEU A 50 3.44 -5.36 -2.83
N GLU A 51 2.63 -4.96 -1.85
CA GLU A 51 1.28 -4.42 -2.12
C GLU A 51 1.35 -3.08 -2.87
N GLU A 52 2.26 -2.18 -2.49
CA GLU A 52 2.49 -0.91 -3.17
C GLU A 52 3.02 -1.13 -4.60
N GLN A 53 3.97 -2.04 -4.77
CA GLN A 53 4.47 -2.42 -6.08
C GLN A 53 3.37 -3.00 -6.97
N LEU A 54 2.53 -3.90 -6.43
CA LEU A 54 1.41 -4.47 -7.16
C LEU A 54 0.38 -3.41 -7.56
N LYS A 55 0.09 -2.43 -6.70
CA LYS A 55 -0.79 -1.31 -7.05
C LYS A 55 -0.26 -0.58 -8.28
N ILE A 56 1.03 -0.27 -8.32
CA ILE A 56 1.65 0.40 -9.48
C ILE A 56 1.56 -0.49 -10.73
N LEU A 57 1.91 -1.78 -10.61
CA LEU A 57 1.91 -2.72 -11.73
C LEU A 57 0.51 -3.02 -12.29
N LEU A 58 -0.54 -2.84 -11.48
CA LEU A 58 -1.93 -3.08 -11.85
C LEU A 58 -2.64 -1.81 -12.36
N ILE A 59 -2.02 -0.63 -12.22
CA ILE A 59 -2.53 0.58 -12.84
C ILE A 59 -2.40 0.40 -14.37
N PRO A 60 -3.51 0.43 -15.13
CA PRO A 60 -3.41 0.48 -16.57
C PRO A 60 -2.69 1.78 -16.94
N LYS A 61 -1.65 1.69 -17.79
CA LYS A 61 -0.96 2.89 -18.30
C LYS A 61 -1.98 3.86 -18.86
N ASP A 62 -2.03 5.08 -18.33
CA ASP A 62 -2.85 6.14 -18.92
C ASP A 62 -2.10 6.65 -20.17
N PRO A 63 -2.72 6.68 -21.35
CA PRO A 63 -2.12 7.30 -22.54
C PRO A 63 -1.73 8.78 -22.36
N ASN A 64 -2.10 9.41 -21.23
CA ASN A 64 -1.77 10.78 -20.87
C ASN A 64 -0.81 10.90 -19.69
N ASP A 65 -0.30 9.82 -19.09
CA ASP A 65 0.62 9.87 -17.93
C ASP A 65 1.89 10.71 -18.22
N ASP A 66 2.37 10.69 -19.48
CA ASP A 66 3.57 11.44 -19.90
C ASP A 66 3.28 12.92 -20.30
N LYS A 67 2.04 13.39 -20.19
CA LYS A 67 1.63 14.74 -20.61
C LYS A 67 1.56 15.70 -19.43
N ASN A 68 1.84 16.97 -19.69
CA ASN A 68 1.62 18.03 -18.69
C ASN A 68 0.12 18.13 -18.35
N VAL A 69 -0.18 18.22 -17.06
CA VAL A 69 -1.54 18.42 -16.56
C VAL A 69 -1.76 19.92 -16.30
N ILE A 70 -2.88 20.45 -16.80
CA ILE A 70 -3.36 21.78 -16.44
C ILE A 70 -4.53 21.58 -15.48
N VAL A 71 -4.40 22.08 -14.25
CA VAL A 71 -5.47 22.06 -13.23
C VAL A 71 -6.07 23.45 -13.15
N GLU A 72 -7.33 23.59 -13.56
CA GLU A 72 -8.09 24.83 -13.41
C GLU A 72 -9.06 24.71 -12.22
N ILE A 73 -8.78 25.43 -11.14
CA ILE A 73 -9.69 25.53 -9.99
C ILE A 73 -10.64 26.71 -10.24
N ARG A 74 -11.95 26.43 -10.29
CA ARG A 74 -13.01 27.45 -10.51
C ARG A 74 -14.00 27.42 -9.34
N GLY A 75 -14.40 28.59 -8.85
CA GLY A 75 -15.49 28.68 -7.87
C GLY A 75 -16.81 28.21 -8.47
N ALA A 76 -17.49 27.28 -7.81
CA ALA A 76 -18.83 26.80 -8.18
C ALA A 76 -19.94 27.70 -7.59
N ALA A 77 -21.21 27.30 -7.74
CA ALA A 77 -22.32 27.98 -7.07
C ALA A 77 -22.14 27.90 -5.54
N GLY A 78 -22.12 29.05 -4.87
CA GLY A 78 -21.78 29.16 -3.43
C GLY A 78 -21.19 30.53 -3.03
N GLY A 79 -21.00 31.46 -3.97
CA GLY A 79 -20.58 32.83 -3.67
C GLY A 79 -19.19 32.89 -3.05
N ASP A 80 -19.02 33.71 -2.01
CA ASP A 80 -17.73 33.95 -1.34
C ASP A 80 -17.15 32.67 -0.69
N GLU A 81 -18.00 31.73 -0.27
CA GLU A 81 -17.58 30.46 0.34
C GLU A 81 -16.94 29.53 -0.70
N ALA A 82 -17.50 29.49 -1.92
CA ALA A 82 -16.93 28.72 -3.02
C ALA A 82 -15.60 29.32 -3.52
N ALA A 83 -15.46 30.65 -3.48
CA ALA A 83 -14.23 31.34 -3.80
C ALA A 83 -13.14 31.11 -2.72
N LEU A 84 -13.51 31.13 -1.44
CA LEU A 84 -12.58 30.83 -0.34
C LEU A 84 -12.11 29.37 -0.38
N PHE A 85 -13.00 28.42 -0.67
CA PHE A 85 -12.64 27.01 -0.82
C PHE A 85 -11.72 26.77 -2.02
N ALA A 86 -12.00 27.41 -3.16
CA ALA A 86 -11.11 27.37 -4.33
C ALA A 86 -9.73 27.97 -4.02
N ALA A 87 -9.68 29.07 -3.26
CA ALA A 87 -8.41 29.68 -2.83
C ALA A 87 -7.63 28.82 -1.81
N THR A 88 -8.29 27.89 -1.11
CA THR A 88 -7.65 26.99 -0.16
C THR A 88 -7.02 25.76 -0.84
N LEU A 89 -7.45 25.42 -2.05
CA LEU A 89 -6.96 24.28 -2.83
C LEU A 89 -5.75 24.61 -3.72
N TYR A 90 -5.35 25.90 -3.78
CA TYR A 90 -4.20 26.41 -4.53
C TYR A 90 -2.90 26.33 -3.71
#